data_AF-A0A7W8HMQ7-F1
#
_entry.id   AF-A0A7W8HMQ7-F1
#
_cell.length_a   1.000
_cell.length_b   1.000
_cell.length_c   1.000
_cell.angle_alpha   90.00
_cell.angle_beta   90.00
_cell.angle_gamma   90.00
#
_symmetry.space_group_name_H-M   'P 1'
#
loop_
_entity.id
_entity.type
_entity.pdbx_description
1 polymer ?
#
loop_
_entity_poly.entity_id
_entity_poly.type
_entity_poly.pdbx_seq_one_letter_code
_entity_poly.pdbx_strand_id
1 'polypeptide(L)' 'MSLGPGARRLIVYRNQKVVVACERCGLSRRYDGNRMIAKLGPDVVLPDLLRRIAKAEGCDLINAPTPNGLRCGLRYG' A
#
# COMPACT_ATOMS: atom_id res chain seq x y z
N MET A 1 1.20 15.48 14.94
CA MET A 1 2.04 14.90 13.87
C MET A 1 1.57 15.48 12.56
N SER A 2 2.26 16.51 12.05
CA SER A 2 1.87 17.22 10.84
C SER A 2 2.21 16.37 9.62
N LEU A 3 1.19 15.85 8.94
CA LEU A 3 1.31 15.29 7.60
C LEU A 3 1.77 16.43 6.69
N GLY A 4 3.02 16.39 6.22
CA GLY A 4 3.54 17.41 5.30
C GLY A 4 2.67 17.57 4.04
N PRO A 5 2.67 18.74 3.39
CA PRO A 5 1.72 19.15 2.35
C PRO A 5 1.75 18.36 1.02
N GLY A 6 2.31 17.14 0.96
CA GLY A 6 2.52 16.38 -0.28
C GLY A 6 2.21 14.88 -0.23
N ALA A 7 1.67 14.35 0.88
CA ALA A 7 1.33 12.94 0.94
C ALA A 7 0.14 12.62 0.00
N ARG A 8 0.40 11.92 -1.11
CA ARG A 8 -0.65 11.45 -2.02
C ARG A 8 -1.65 10.57 -1.26
N ARG A 9 -2.94 10.76 -1.58
CA ARG A 9 -4.07 10.05 -0.97
C ARG A 9 -4.73 9.10 -1.96
N LEU A 10 -5.45 8.11 -1.47
CA LEU A 10 -6.13 7.09 -2.26
C LEU A 10 -7.12 7.66 -3.28
N ILE A 11 -7.71 8.83 -3.03
CA ILE A 11 -8.61 9.51 -3.96
C ILE A 11 -8.02 9.73 -5.36
N VAL A 12 -6.70 9.78 -5.52
CA VAL A 12 -6.06 9.87 -6.85
C VAL A 12 -6.37 8.69 -7.76
N TYR A 13 -6.79 7.56 -7.19
CA TYR A 13 -7.20 6.35 -7.92
C TYR A 13 -8.71 6.26 -8.14
N ARG A 14 -9.48 7.34 -7.95
CA ARG A 14 -10.91 7.37 -8.30
C ARG A 14 -11.07 7.02 -9.79
N ASN A 15 -11.96 6.08 -10.09
CA ASN A 15 -12.18 5.52 -11.42
C ASN A 15 -10.93 4.88 -12.07
N GLN A 16 -9.91 4.53 -11.27
CA GLN A 16 -8.69 3.88 -11.73
C GLN A 16 -8.44 2.58 -10.96
N LYS A 17 -7.41 1.83 -11.36
CA LYS A 17 -6.95 0.64 -10.65
C LYS A 17 -5.74 0.97 -9.79
N VAL A 18 -5.71 0.41 -8.58
CA VAL A 18 -4.52 0.44 -7.73
C VAL A 18 -3.73 -0.84 -8.02
N VAL A 19 -2.58 -0.69 -8.66
CA VAL A 19 -1.66 -1.81 -8.94
C VAL A 19 -0.54 -1.76 -7.92
N VAL A 20 -0.24 -2.89 -7.29
CA VAL A 20 0.90 -3.02 -6.38
C VAL A 20 1.66 -4.30 -6.64
N ALA A 21 2.97 -4.24 -6.48
CA ALA A 21 3.85 -5.38 -6.61
C ALA A 21 4.96 -5.35 -5.55
N CYS A 22 5.40 -6.52 -5.10
CA CYS A 22 6.52 -6.71 -4.20
C CYS A 22 7.40 -7.84 -4.74
N GLU A 23 8.60 -7.51 -5.21
CA GLU A 23 9.55 -8.49 -5.72
C GLU A 23 10.14 -9.38 -4.61
N ARG A 24 10.04 -8.95 -3.34
CA ARG A 24 10.58 -9.72 -2.20
C ARG A 24 9.71 -10.90 -1.80
N CYS A 25 8.38 -10.75 -1.87
CA CYS A 25 7.44 -11.83 -1.53
C CYS A 25 6.63 -12.31 -2.74
N GLY A 26 6.93 -11.82 -3.96
CA GLY A 26 6.23 -12.19 -5.18
C GLY A 26 4.79 -11.66 -5.29
N LEU A 27 4.33 -10.82 -4.37
CA LEU A 27 2.97 -10.29 -4.39
C LEU A 27 2.79 -9.41 -5.65
N SER A 28 1.73 -9.66 -6.41
CA SER A 28 1.26 -8.81 -7.50
C SER A 28 -0.26 -8.77 -7.49
N ARG A 29 -0.83 -7.59 -7.26
CA ARG A 29 -2.28 -7.40 -7.11
C ARG A 29 -2.77 -6.15 -7.82
N ARG A 30 -4.02 -6.23 -8.26
CA ARG A 30 -4.76 -5.12 -8.87
C ARG A 30 -6.09 -4.97 -8.16
N TYR A 31 -6.32 -3.81 -7.59
CA TYR A 31 -7.56 -3.48 -6.88
C TYR A 31 -8.34 -2.42 -7.65
N ASP A 32 -9.67 -2.43 -7.47
CA ASP A 32 -10.53 -1.37 -7.97
C ASP A 32 -10.49 -0.15 -7.04
N GLY A 33 -10.06 1.00 -7.54
CA GLY A 33 -9.88 2.21 -6.73
C GLY A 33 -11.18 2.70 -6.10
N ASN A 34 -12.30 2.62 -6.82
CA ASN A 34 -13.61 3.02 -6.28
C ASN A 34 -14.03 2.11 -5.12
N ARG A 35 -13.85 0.79 -5.25
CA ARG A 35 -14.12 -0.15 -4.14
C ARG A 35 -13.20 0.08 -2.96
N MET A 36 -11.92 0.40 -3.18
CA MET A 36 -11.00 0.71 -2.08
C MET A 36 -11.37 2.00 -1.36
N ILE A 37 -11.73 3.06 -2.10
CA ILE A 37 -12.21 4.33 -1.53
C ILE A 37 -13.47 4.11 -0.71
N ALA A 38 -14.44 3.34 -1.23
CA ALA A 38 -15.67 3.02 -0.51
C ALA A 38 -15.41 2.24 0.79
N LYS A 39 -14.40 1.35 0.80
CA LYS A 39 -14.07 0.52 1.96
C LYS A 39 -13.20 1.22 3.00
N LEU A 40 -12.24 2.04 2.58
CA LEU A 40 -11.18 2.58 3.44
C LEU A 40 -11.26 4.09 3.64
N GLY A 41 -12.04 4.80 2.81
CA GLY A 41 -12.11 6.25 2.76
C GLY A 41 -11.15 6.87 1.73
N PRO A 42 -11.49 8.05 1.18
CA PRO A 42 -10.71 8.72 0.15
C PRO A 42 -9.38 9.31 0.67
N ASP A 43 -9.31 9.60 1.97
CA ASP A 43 -8.19 10.31 2.59
C ASP A 43 -7.03 9.42 3.07
N VAL A 44 -7.13 8.10 2.85
CA VAL A 44 -6.04 7.18 3.18
C VAL A 44 -4.79 7.57 2.40
N VAL A 45 -3.71 7.84 3.12
CA VAL A 45 -2.42 8.18 2.51
C VAL A 45 -1.79 6.94 1.89
N LEU A 46 -1.22 7.09 0.69
CA LEU A 46 -0.69 5.97 -0.08
C LEU A 46 0.40 5.15 0.65
N PRO A 47 1.31 5.73 1.44
CA PRO A 47 2.27 4.93 2.22
C PRO A 47 1.60 4.04 3.27
N ASP A 48 0.53 4.53 3.92
CA ASP A 48 -0.25 3.74 4.89
C ASP A 48 -1.02 2.63 4.18
N LEU A 49 -1.55 2.92 2.99
CA LEU A 49 -2.24 1.92 2.19
C LEU A 49 -1.34 0.72 1.83
N LEU A 50 -0.08 0.95 1.44
CA LEU A 50 0.87 -0.14 1.19
C LEU A 50 1.06 -1.02 2.43
N ARG A 51 1.16 -0.41 3.62
CA ARG A 51 1.28 -1.17 4.88
C ARG A 51 0.06 -2.02 5.16
N ARG A 52 -1.15 -1.49 4.93
CA ARG A 52 -2.40 -2.24 5.09
C ARG A 52 -2.50 -3.41 4.11
N ILE A 53 -2.12 -3.20 2.84
CA ILE A 53 -2.12 -4.28 1.84
C ILE A 53 -1.10 -5.35 2.20
N ALA A 54 0.14 -4.96 2.50
CA ALA A 54 1.19 -5.90 2.89
C ALA A 54 0.80 -6.74 4.11
N LYS A 55 0.17 -6.12 5.12
CA LYS A 55 -0.34 -6.83 6.30
C LYS A 55 -1.50 -7.78 5.96
N ALA A 56 -2.43 -7.36 5.11
CA ALA A 56 -3.58 -8.18 4.71
C ALA A 56 -3.17 -9.40 3.86
N GLU A 57 -2.13 -9.28 3.05
CA GLU A 57 -1.59 -10.37 2.23
C GLU A 57 -0.54 -11.21 2.98
N GLY A 58 -0.32 -10.96 4.29
CA GLY A 58 0.55 -11.78 5.14
C GLY A 58 2.05 -11.57 4.97
N CYS A 59 2.50 -10.38 4.55
CA CYS A 59 3.93 -10.11 4.38
C CYS A 59 4.63 -9.93 5.74
N ASP A 60 5.43 -10.91 6.16
CA ASP A 60 6.18 -10.86 7.43
C ASP A 60 7.15 -9.68 7.53
N LEU A 61 7.69 -9.25 6.39
CA LEU A 61 8.64 -8.14 6.29
C LEU A 61 8.03 -6.76 6.58
N ILE A 62 6.72 -6.68 6.84
CA ILE A 62 6.04 -5.43 7.19
C ILE A 62 6.24 -5.04 8.66
N ASN A 63 6.43 -6.02 9.54
CA ASN A 63 6.47 -5.81 11.00
C ASN A 63 7.89 -5.58 11.52
N ALA A 64 8.89 -6.23 10.93
CA ALA A 64 10.29 -6.06 11.31
C ALA A 64 11.20 -6.31 10.10
N PRO A 65 12.39 -5.66 10.05
CA PRO A 65 13.43 -6.11 9.14
C PRO A 65 13.82 -7.55 9.51
N THR A 66 14.06 -8.38 8.49
CA THR A 66 14.69 -9.70 8.68
C THR A 66 16.06 -9.58 9.34
N PRO A 67 16.65 -10.69 9.84
CA PRO A 67 18.04 -10.69 10.33
C PRO A 67 19.05 -10.07 9.35
N ASN A 68 18.75 -10.09 8.04
CA ASN A 68 19.58 -9.50 6.99
C ASN A 68 19.19 -8.05 6.61
N GLY A 69 18.36 -7.38 7.42
CA GLY A 69 17.92 -5.99 7.20
C GLY A 69 16.86 -5.78 6.13
N LEU A 70 16.34 -6.84 5.49
CA LEU A 70 15.33 -6.71 4.43
C LEU A 70 13.97 -6.33 5.01
N ARG A 71 13.30 -5.36 4.36
CA ARG A 71 11.94 -4.88 4.70
C ARG A 71 10.92 -5.27 3.63
N CYS A 72 9.64 -4.98 3.82
CA CYS A 72 8.66 -5.10 2.74
C CYS A 72 9.09 -4.22 1.54
N GLY A 73 9.03 -4.79 0.33
CA GLY A 73 9.35 -4.10 -0.93
C GLY A 73 8.12 -3.70 -1.73
N LEU A 74 6.93 -3.70 -1.11
CA LEU A 74 5.68 -3.40 -1.80
C LEU A 74 5.69 -1.96 -2.32
N ARG A 75 5.42 -1.82 -3.60
CA ARG A 75 5.37 -0.53 -4.31
C ARG A 75 4.17 -0.47 -5.23
N TYR A 76 3.75 0.74 -5.56
CA TYR A 76 2.79 0.97 -6.64
C TYR A 76 3.44 0.65 -7.99
N GLY A 77 2.66 0.03 -8.87
CA GLY A 77 3.04 -0.23 -10.27
C GLY A 77 2.58 0.87 -11.22
#